data_AF-A0A7Y9ZXV9-F1
#
_entry.id   AF-A0A7Y9ZXV9-F1
#
_cell.length_a   1.000
_cell.length_b   1.000
_cell.length_c   1.000
_cell.angle_alpha   90.00
_cell.angle_beta   90.00
_cell.angle_gamma   90.00
#
_symmetry.space_group_name_H-M   'P 1'
#
loop_
_entity.id
_entity.type
_entity.pdbx_description
1 polymer ?
#
loop_
_entity_poly.entity_id
_entity_poly.type
_entity_poly.pdbx_seq_one_letter_code
_entity_poly.pdbx_strand_id
1 'polypeptide(L)'
;MDDPTRIDPTLESLRRAWEGQPDLSLPTFFAMLANQGIGWGATDTELVAELERQAGVHPPLLPLEGGRIAAGEWLVLADAPSYRITATPTRIIVRRPDTQPVVWAYESIRPTGPGRPFTIRDTEGFEHRFGVVSSLMRLSAERPDLNGLKRQDLGDFVFVLRFAAAIGVLDHGLHLFAKENRRVTRQDYSWQRLEKCRPGEELEVILGGGESARLGAVQEVLVAETPNPLFG
;
A
#
# COMPACT_ATOMS: atom_id res chain seq x y z
N MET A 1 21.70 28.39 24.67
CA MET A 1 22.67 27.35 24.29
C MET A 1 21.96 26.04 24.49
N ASP A 2 21.78 25.30 23.42
CA ASP A 2 20.98 24.07 23.45
C ASP A 2 21.78 22.93 24.09
N ASP A 3 21.07 21.96 24.65
CA ASP A 3 21.65 20.80 25.33
C ASP A 3 22.41 19.90 24.33
N PRO A 4 23.73 19.70 24.46
CA PRO A 4 24.50 18.86 23.54
C PRO A 4 24.08 17.39 23.55
N THR A 5 23.38 16.88 24.57
CA THR A 5 22.89 15.49 24.57
C THR A 5 21.75 15.26 23.58
N ARG A 6 21.24 16.32 22.92
CA ARG A 6 20.24 16.22 21.85
C ARG A 6 20.75 15.58 20.56
N ILE A 7 22.07 15.44 20.38
CA ILE A 7 22.67 14.90 19.15
C ILE A 7 22.24 13.45 18.91
N ASP A 8 22.40 12.59 19.93
CA ASP A 8 22.10 11.16 19.82
C ASP A 8 20.63 10.86 19.45
N PRO A 9 19.61 11.43 20.13
CA PRO A 9 18.22 11.20 19.75
C PRO A 9 17.91 11.74 18.34
N THR A 10 18.47 12.89 17.93
CA THR A 10 18.28 13.43 16.58
C THR A 10 18.86 12.52 15.50
N LEU A 11 20.08 11.99 15.72
CA LEU A 11 20.70 11.05 14.79
C LEU A 11 19.96 9.72 14.72
N GLU A 12 19.39 9.26 15.83
CA GLU A 12 18.55 8.05 15.84
C GLU A 12 17.25 8.25 15.05
N SER A 13 16.58 9.41 15.19
CA SER A 13 15.41 9.74 14.35
C SER A 13 15.78 9.82 12.87
N LEU A 14 16.92 10.41 12.53
CA LEU A 14 17.43 10.47 11.16
C LEU A 14 17.68 9.06 10.61
N ARG A 15 18.36 8.22 11.39
CA ARG A 15 18.63 6.81 11.04
C ARG A 15 17.34 6.08 10.71
N ARG A 16 16.34 6.14 11.59
CA ARG A 16 15.06 5.42 11.40
C ARG A 16 14.33 5.87 10.14
N ALA A 17 14.24 7.18 9.93
CA ALA A 17 13.56 7.74 8.77
C ALA A 17 14.27 7.39 7.45
N TRP A 18 15.60 7.38 7.46
CA TRP A 18 16.40 7.11 6.27
C TRP A 18 16.53 5.62 5.95
N GLU A 19 16.68 4.75 6.95
CA GLU A 19 16.70 3.28 6.78
C GLU A 19 15.38 2.75 6.18
N GLY A 20 14.25 3.42 6.41
CA GLY A 20 12.97 3.09 5.77
C GLY A 20 12.88 3.46 4.28
N GLN A 21 13.81 4.29 3.80
CA GLN A 21 13.85 4.81 2.42
C GLN A 21 15.24 4.64 1.80
N PRO A 22 15.74 3.39 1.67
CA PRO A 22 17.14 3.12 1.33
C PRO A 22 17.56 3.55 -0.08
N ASP A 23 16.60 3.73 -0.99
CA ASP A 23 16.87 4.19 -2.36
C ASP A 23 17.22 5.69 -2.43
N LEU A 24 16.94 6.44 -1.36
CA LEU A 24 17.30 7.85 -1.28
C LEU A 24 18.74 8.01 -0.80
N SER A 25 19.54 8.79 -1.52
CA SER A 25 20.79 9.29 -0.97
C SER A 25 20.52 10.26 0.18
N LEU A 26 21.41 10.35 1.16
CA LEU A 26 21.25 11.28 2.30
C LEU A 26 21.05 12.75 1.84
N PRO A 27 21.78 13.28 0.83
CA PRO A 27 21.49 14.61 0.29
C PRO A 27 20.09 14.74 -0.31
N THR A 28 19.59 13.72 -1.02
CA THR A 28 18.22 13.72 -1.56
C THR A 28 17.19 13.74 -0.44
N PHE A 29 17.42 12.96 0.61
CA PHE A 29 16.55 12.92 1.78
C PHE A 29 16.48 14.30 2.46
N PHE A 30 17.61 14.98 2.68
CA PHE A 30 17.62 16.35 3.20
C PHE A 30 16.95 17.37 2.26
N ALA A 31 17.08 17.21 0.93
CA ALA A 31 16.36 18.06 -0.01
C ALA A 31 14.84 17.87 0.10
N MET A 32 14.37 16.65 0.35
CA MET A 32 12.96 16.37 0.60
C MET A 32 12.49 16.99 1.92
N LEU A 33 13.28 16.90 2.99
CA LEU A 33 12.99 17.59 4.25
C LEU A 33 12.90 19.12 4.06
N ALA A 34 13.79 19.71 3.27
CA ALA A 34 13.75 21.13 2.94
C ALA A 34 12.47 21.54 2.18
N ASN A 35 11.97 20.68 1.28
CA ASN A 35 10.68 20.90 0.61
C ASN A 35 9.48 20.87 1.58
N GLN A 36 9.64 20.23 2.75
CA GLN A 36 8.67 20.22 3.85
C GLN A 36 8.89 21.37 4.85
N GLY A 37 9.75 22.34 4.52
CA GLY A 37 10.03 23.50 5.37
C GLY A 37 11.16 23.29 6.39
N ILE A 38 11.80 22.12 6.43
CA ILE A 38 12.93 21.84 7.31
C ILE A 38 14.23 22.35 6.68
N GLY A 39 14.48 23.65 6.83
CA GLY A 39 15.65 24.36 6.29
C GLY A 39 16.47 25.07 7.36
N TRP A 40 17.24 26.09 6.94
CA TRP A 40 18.14 26.86 7.81
C TRP A 40 17.50 27.50 9.05
N GLY A 41 16.18 27.75 9.01
CA GLY A 41 15.43 28.34 10.12
C GLY A 41 14.71 27.34 11.01
N ALA A 42 14.75 26.04 10.69
CA ALA A 42 14.06 25.02 11.45
C ALA A 42 14.81 24.69 12.75
N THR A 43 14.06 24.44 13.80
CA THR A 43 14.55 23.96 15.09
C THR A 43 14.79 22.46 15.05
N ASP A 44 15.63 21.96 15.95
CA ASP A 44 15.84 20.51 16.10
C ASP A 44 14.53 19.76 16.40
N THR A 45 13.62 20.38 17.17
CA THR A 45 12.31 19.79 17.47
C THR A 45 11.47 19.62 16.20
N GLU A 46 11.47 20.61 15.31
CA GLU A 46 10.77 20.53 14.02
C GLU A 46 11.41 19.47 13.11
N LEU A 47 12.74 19.41 13.06
CA LEU A 47 13.46 18.36 12.33
C LEU A 47 13.10 16.98 12.86
N VAL A 48 13.16 16.76 14.18
CA VAL A 48 12.84 15.46 14.80
C VAL A 48 11.38 15.08 14.54
N ALA A 49 10.44 16.03 14.69
CA ALA A 49 9.03 15.78 14.41
C ALA A 49 8.79 15.36 12.96
N GLU A 50 9.46 16.00 11.99
CA GLU A 50 9.36 15.62 10.59
C GLU A 50 10.02 14.26 10.32
N LEU A 51 11.18 13.96 10.91
CA LEU A 51 11.82 12.65 10.80
C LEU A 51 10.94 11.54 11.37
N GLU A 52 10.28 11.78 12.51
CA GLU A 52 9.32 10.83 13.09
C GLU A 52 8.09 10.65 12.21
N ARG A 53 7.59 11.72 11.59
CA ARG A 53 6.49 11.64 10.60
C ARG A 53 6.89 10.78 9.40
N GLN A 54 8.09 11.02 8.85
CA GLN A 54 8.66 10.24 7.75
C GLN A 54 8.80 8.75 8.13
N ALA A 55 9.38 8.45 9.30
CA ALA A 55 9.51 7.08 9.80
C ALA A 55 8.15 6.42 10.10
N GLY A 56 7.12 7.20 10.44
CA GLY A 56 5.75 6.73 10.62
C GLY A 56 5.08 6.28 9.32
N VAL A 57 5.52 6.82 8.18
CA VAL A 57 5.06 6.41 6.84
C VAL A 57 5.98 5.35 6.24
N HIS A 58 7.29 5.53 6.33
CA HIS A 58 8.31 4.63 5.82
C HIS A 58 9.19 4.12 6.97
N PRO A 59 8.76 3.11 7.74
CA PRO A 59 9.52 2.61 8.86
C PRO A 59 10.66 1.70 8.38
N PRO A 60 11.75 1.59 9.16
CA PRO A 60 12.86 0.69 8.86
C PRO A 60 12.47 -0.79 9.03
N LEU A 61 11.44 -1.06 9.83
CA LEU A 61 10.85 -2.37 10.03
C LEU A 61 9.33 -2.27 10.00
N LEU A 62 8.69 -3.28 9.43
CA LEU A 62 7.24 -3.42 9.47
C LEU A 62 6.80 -3.55 10.94
N PRO A 63 5.85 -2.73 11.42
CA PRO A 63 5.46 -2.72 12.83
C PRO A 63 4.60 -3.96 13.13
N LEU A 64 5.27 -4.95 13.72
CA LEU A 64 4.69 -6.24 14.08
C LEU A 64 4.58 -6.39 15.60
N GLU A 65 3.46 -6.92 16.07
CA GLU A 65 3.25 -7.39 17.44
C GLU A 65 2.82 -8.86 17.40
N GLY A 66 3.56 -9.74 18.07
CA GLY A 66 3.33 -11.18 17.99
C GLY A 66 3.44 -11.75 16.56
N GLY A 67 4.18 -11.07 15.67
CA GLY A 67 4.26 -11.43 14.25
C GLY A 67 3.07 -10.99 13.41
N ARG A 68 2.15 -10.15 13.91
CA ARG A 68 1.05 -9.58 13.11
C ARG A 68 1.16 -8.08 13.02
N ILE A 69 0.57 -7.48 11.99
CA ILE A 69 0.49 -6.03 11.88
C ILE A 69 -0.22 -5.49 13.11
N ALA A 70 0.47 -4.65 13.90
CA ALA A 70 -0.06 -4.12 15.15
C ALA A 70 -1.20 -3.11 14.88
N ALA A 71 -0.99 -2.20 13.93
CA ALA A 71 -1.96 -1.19 13.53
C ALA A 71 -1.72 -0.67 12.10
N GLY A 72 -2.78 -0.12 11.51
CA GLY A 72 -2.77 0.44 10.17
C GLY A 72 -2.68 -0.63 9.06
N GLU A 73 -2.49 -0.15 7.83
CA GLU A 73 -2.32 -0.98 6.65
C GLU A 73 -1.03 -0.56 5.96
N TRP A 74 -0.31 -1.53 5.41
CA TRP A 74 1.05 -1.34 4.95
C TRP A 74 1.20 -1.89 3.54
N LEU A 75 1.69 -1.06 2.63
CA LEU A 75 2.22 -1.51 1.36
C LEU A 75 3.66 -1.97 1.55
N VAL A 76 3.92 -3.17 1.08
CA VAL A 76 5.24 -3.79 0.99
C VAL A 76 5.53 -4.01 -0.48
N LEU A 77 6.57 -3.34 -0.97
CA LEU A 77 7.13 -3.61 -2.28
C LEU A 77 8.28 -4.59 -2.10
N ALA A 78 8.26 -5.67 -2.87
CA ALA A 78 9.32 -6.66 -2.85
C ALA A 78 9.77 -7.00 -4.27
N ASP A 79 11.06 -7.23 -4.44
CA ASP A 79 11.71 -7.51 -5.71
C ASP A 79 12.20 -8.96 -5.80
N ALA A 80 12.47 -9.38 -7.04
CA ALA A 80 12.93 -10.71 -7.42
C ALA A 80 12.00 -11.86 -6.95
N PRO A 81 10.76 -11.99 -7.50
CA PRO A 81 10.12 -11.14 -8.54
C PRO A 81 9.34 -9.95 -7.95
N SER A 82 8.88 -9.03 -8.81
CA SER A 82 8.12 -7.85 -8.38
C SER A 82 6.76 -8.23 -7.78
N TYR A 83 6.59 -7.95 -6.50
CA TYR A 83 5.36 -8.10 -5.74
C TYR A 83 4.93 -6.77 -5.14
N ARG A 84 3.61 -6.53 -5.16
CA ARG A 84 2.95 -5.45 -4.43
C ARG A 84 2.04 -6.09 -3.39
N ILE A 85 2.41 -5.96 -2.12
CA ILE A 85 1.74 -6.69 -1.05
C ILE A 85 1.15 -5.71 -0.06
N THR A 86 -0.15 -5.85 0.23
CA THR A 86 -0.82 -5.07 1.26
C THR A 86 -1.00 -5.93 2.49
N ALA A 87 -0.41 -5.53 3.61
CA ALA A 87 -0.53 -6.19 4.89
C ALA A 87 -1.43 -5.39 5.84
N THR A 88 -2.46 -6.04 6.36
CA THR A 88 -3.36 -5.48 7.37
C THR A 88 -3.32 -6.36 8.63
N PRO A 89 -3.98 -5.97 9.74
CA PRO A 89 -4.04 -6.81 10.94
C PRO A 89 -4.71 -8.18 10.72
N THR A 90 -5.54 -8.32 9.68
CA THR A 90 -6.37 -9.51 9.47
C THR A 90 -6.05 -10.29 8.20
N ARG A 91 -5.43 -9.65 7.20
CA ARG A 91 -5.21 -10.27 5.88
C ARG A 91 -3.98 -9.76 5.17
N ILE A 92 -3.58 -10.50 4.15
CA ILE A 92 -2.59 -10.12 3.15
C ILE A 92 -3.27 -10.08 1.78
N ILE A 93 -2.97 -9.05 0.99
CA ILE A 93 -3.32 -8.94 -0.42
C ILE A 93 -2.03 -9.03 -1.21
N VAL A 94 -1.84 -10.07 -2.00
CA VAL A 94 -0.67 -10.23 -2.87
C VAL A 94 -1.08 -9.92 -4.31
N ARG A 95 -0.39 -8.97 -4.92
CA ARG A 95 -0.56 -8.62 -6.34
C ARG A 95 0.76 -8.74 -7.08
N ARG A 96 0.66 -9.21 -8.32
CA ARG A 96 1.68 -9.05 -9.35
C ARG A 96 1.01 -8.57 -10.63
N PRO A 97 1.74 -7.87 -11.51
CA PRO A 97 1.24 -7.52 -12.84
C PRO A 97 0.64 -8.74 -13.54
N ASP A 98 -0.50 -8.52 -14.18
CA ASP A 98 -1.17 -9.48 -15.06
C ASP A 98 -1.61 -10.82 -14.43
N THR A 99 -1.53 -10.94 -13.10
CA THR A 99 -1.98 -12.13 -12.37
C THR A 99 -3.16 -11.82 -11.46
N GLN A 100 -4.01 -12.82 -11.25
CA GLN A 100 -5.11 -12.72 -10.29
C GLN A 100 -4.55 -12.40 -8.88
N PRO A 101 -5.03 -11.33 -8.23
CA PRO A 101 -4.67 -11.05 -6.84
C PRO A 101 -5.12 -12.19 -5.92
N VAL A 102 -4.39 -12.39 -4.84
CA VAL A 102 -4.81 -13.33 -3.79
C VAL A 102 -4.99 -12.59 -2.48
N VAL A 103 -6.09 -12.90 -1.79
CA VAL A 103 -6.46 -12.31 -0.50
C VAL A 103 -6.68 -13.45 0.49
N TRP A 104 -5.89 -13.51 1.54
CA TRP A 104 -6.00 -14.55 2.57
C TRP A 104 -5.73 -14.01 3.98
N ALA A 105 -6.24 -14.72 4.98
CA ALA A 105 -5.79 -14.57 6.36
C ALA A 105 -4.41 -15.19 6.54
N TYR A 106 -3.65 -14.73 7.52
CA TYR A 106 -2.30 -15.22 7.80
C TYR A 106 -2.13 -15.48 9.29
N GLU A 107 -1.18 -16.33 9.69
CA GLU A 107 -0.85 -16.55 11.09
C GLU A 107 0.14 -15.47 11.57
N SER A 108 1.28 -15.34 10.88
CA SER A 108 2.36 -14.44 11.28
C SER A 108 3.26 -14.04 10.11
N ILE A 109 3.88 -12.86 10.19
CA ILE A 109 4.91 -12.30 9.31
C ILE A 109 6.24 -12.35 10.07
N ARG A 110 7.32 -12.74 9.40
CA ARG A 110 8.68 -12.63 9.99
C ARG A 110 9.10 -11.16 10.05
N PRO A 111 9.90 -10.72 11.05
CA PRO A 111 10.42 -9.36 11.10
C PRO A 111 11.11 -8.97 9.78
N THR A 112 10.64 -7.89 9.17
CA THR A 112 11.02 -7.50 7.80
C THR A 112 11.07 -5.98 7.67
N GLY A 113 11.81 -5.51 6.67
CA GLY A 113 12.11 -4.12 6.37
C GLY A 113 12.88 -4.05 5.05
N PRO A 114 13.15 -2.87 4.50
CA PRO A 114 13.92 -2.76 3.27
C PRO A 114 15.25 -3.53 3.35
N GLY A 115 15.59 -4.24 2.28
CA GLY A 115 16.75 -5.15 2.19
C GLY A 115 16.56 -6.52 2.88
N ARG A 116 15.38 -6.82 3.44
CA ARG A 116 15.11 -8.10 4.14
C ARG A 116 14.10 -8.97 3.39
N PRO A 117 14.15 -10.32 3.53
CA PRO A 117 13.16 -11.20 2.92
C PRO A 117 11.76 -11.01 3.48
N PHE A 118 10.75 -10.97 2.62
CA PHE A 118 9.34 -10.94 3.03
C PHE A 118 8.79 -12.37 3.11
N THR A 119 8.51 -12.84 4.33
CA THR A 119 8.00 -14.20 4.59
C THR A 119 6.76 -14.17 5.48
N ILE A 120 5.72 -14.85 5.02
CA ILE A 120 4.43 -14.98 5.71
C ILE A 120 4.15 -16.45 6.00
N ARG A 121 3.74 -16.75 7.21
CA ARG A 121 3.13 -18.04 7.58
C ARG A 121 1.62 -17.91 7.50
N ASP A 122 0.98 -18.77 6.72
CA ASP A 122 -0.49 -18.80 6.62
C ASP A 122 -1.14 -19.51 7.81
N THR A 123 -2.48 -19.55 7.84
CA THR A 123 -3.25 -20.18 8.92
C THR A 123 -3.20 -21.71 8.92
N GLU A 124 -2.65 -22.33 7.87
CA GLU A 124 -2.44 -23.77 7.76
C GLU A 124 -1.00 -24.16 8.16
N GLY A 125 -0.14 -23.16 8.46
CA GLY A 125 1.24 -23.34 8.90
C GLY A 125 2.27 -23.34 7.77
N PHE A 126 1.89 -23.06 6.52
CA PHE A 126 2.83 -22.99 5.40
C PHE A 126 3.52 -21.64 5.33
N GLU A 127 4.82 -21.64 5.05
CA GLU A 127 5.60 -20.42 4.80
C GLU A 127 5.61 -20.05 3.31
N HIS A 128 5.19 -18.82 3.02
CA HIS A 128 5.21 -18.20 1.70
C HIS A 128 6.30 -17.13 1.65
N ARG A 129 7.18 -17.18 0.65
CA ARG A 129 8.30 -16.23 0.46
C ARG A 129 8.07 -15.37 -0.77
N PHE A 130 8.24 -14.06 -0.63
CA PHE A 130 7.91 -13.08 -1.66
C PHE A 130 9.10 -12.22 -2.10
N GLY A 131 10.32 -12.73 -1.97
CA GLY A 131 11.53 -11.99 -2.35
C GLY A 131 12.02 -11.03 -1.26
N VAL A 132 12.76 -10.01 -1.66
CA VAL A 132 13.39 -9.03 -0.76
C VAL A 132 12.61 -7.73 -0.80
N VAL A 133 12.24 -7.19 0.35
CA VAL A 133 11.53 -5.91 0.46
C VAL A 133 12.44 -4.79 -0.04
N SER A 134 11.94 -3.97 -0.97
CA SER A 134 12.58 -2.73 -1.39
C SER A 134 12.00 -1.51 -0.70
N SER A 135 10.70 -1.53 -0.38
CA SER A 135 10.05 -0.39 0.28
C SER A 135 8.91 -0.84 1.19
N LEU A 136 8.74 -0.11 2.30
CA LEU A 136 7.58 -0.15 3.16
C LEU A 136 6.90 1.22 3.14
N MET A 137 5.57 1.24 3.06
CA MET A 137 4.80 2.48 3.14
C MET A 137 3.49 2.25 3.88
N ARG A 138 3.18 3.11 4.85
CA ARG A 138 1.85 3.12 5.48
C ARG A 138 0.82 3.64 4.48
N LEU A 139 -0.29 2.94 4.36
CA LEU A 139 -1.41 3.41 3.53
C LEU A 139 -2.20 4.51 4.24
N SER A 140 -2.78 5.41 3.45
CA SER A 140 -3.69 6.44 3.97
C SER A 140 -4.99 5.81 4.48
N ALA A 141 -5.47 6.32 5.60
CA ALA A 141 -6.80 6.00 6.11
C ALA A 141 -7.90 6.75 5.35
N GLU A 142 -7.57 7.91 4.78
CA GLU A 142 -8.48 8.69 3.95
C GLU A 142 -8.52 8.10 2.54
N ARG A 143 -9.74 7.83 2.06
CA ARG A 143 -10.00 7.13 0.81
C ARG A 143 -11.15 7.82 0.08
N PRO A 144 -11.12 7.93 -1.25
CA PRO A 144 -12.24 8.46 -2.00
C PRO A 144 -13.48 7.54 -1.85
N ASP A 145 -14.68 8.13 -1.87
CA ASP A 145 -15.89 7.34 -2.12
C ASP A 145 -15.82 6.84 -3.58
N LEU A 146 -15.95 5.53 -3.77
CA LEU A 146 -15.94 4.94 -5.10
C LEU A 146 -17.26 5.19 -5.85
N ASN A 147 -18.35 5.53 -5.15
CA ASN A 147 -19.61 5.88 -5.80
C ASN A 147 -19.52 7.26 -6.46
N GLY A 148 -19.78 7.32 -7.76
CA GLY A 148 -19.66 8.54 -8.55
C GLY A 148 -18.23 8.92 -8.91
N LEU A 149 -17.23 8.16 -8.47
CA LEU A 149 -15.81 8.48 -8.67
C LEU A 149 -15.48 8.49 -10.16
N LYS A 150 -14.84 9.56 -10.63
CA LYS A 150 -14.28 9.62 -11.98
C LYS A 150 -12.85 9.09 -11.96
N ARG A 151 -12.45 8.47 -13.06
CA ARG A 151 -11.10 7.91 -13.23
C ARG A 151 -9.99 8.91 -12.98
N GLN A 152 -10.14 10.15 -13.43
CA GLN A 152 -9.16 11.23 -13.22
C GLN A 152 -9.01 11.65 -11.75
N ASP A 153 -10.03 11.39 -10.92
CA ASP A 153 -10.05 11.77 -9.51
C ASP A 153 -9.55 10.62 -8.61
N LEU A 154 -9.20 9.45 -9.21
CA LEU A 154 -8.72 8.29 -8.47
C LEU A 154 -7.33 8.51 -7.86
N GLY A 155 -6.47 9.32 -8.49
CA GLY A 155 -5.06 9.44 -8.09
C GLY A 155 -4.32 8.09 -8.15
N ASP A 156 -3.38 7.86 -7.22
CA ASP A 156 -2.59 6.62 -7.14
C ASP A 156 -3.25 5.53 -6.29
N PHE A 157 -4.55 5.63 -6.02
CA PHE A 157 -5.25 4.59 -5.28
C PHE A 157 -5.41 3.33 -6.13
N VAL A 158 -5.21 2.17 -5.50
CA VAL A 158 -5.54 0.86 -6.09
C VAL A 158 -6.45 0.12 -5.14
N PHE A 159 -7.58 -0.36 -5.64
CA PHE A 159 -8.53 -1.17 -4.88
C PHE A 159 -8.61 -2.58 -5.44
N VAL A 160 -8.85 -3.55 -4.56
CA VAL A 160 -9.22 -4.92 -4.90
C VAL A 160 -10.68 -5.12 -4.55
N LEU A 161 -11.48 -5.45 -5.57
CA LEU A 161 -12.91 -5.70 -5.46
C LEU A 161 -13.14 -7.21 -5.40
N ARG A 162 -13.78 -7.71 -4.35
CA ARG A 162 -14.17 -9.12 -4.27
C ARG A 162 -15.60 -9.29 -4.76
N PHE A 163 -15.81 -10.29 -5.61
CA PHE A 163 -17.13 -10.76 -6.04
C PHE A 163 -17.27 -12.23 -5.65
N ALA A 164 -18.48 -12.80 -5.83
CA ALA A 164 -18.74 -14.20 -5.48
C ALA A 164 -17.85 -15.22 -6.22
N ALA A 165 -17.56 -14.98 -7.50
CA ALA A 165 -16.77 -15.90 -8.35
C ALA A 165 -15.62 -15.21 -9.11
N ALA A 166 -15.35 -13.94 -8.78
CA ALA A 166 -14.37 -13.12 -9.46
C ALA A 166 -13.66 -12.18 -8.48
N ILE A 167 -12.54 -11.62 -8.90
CA ILE A 167 -11.81 -10.59 -8.17
C ILE A 167 -11.37 -9.52 -9.17
N GLY A 168 -11.60 -8.25 -8.84
CA GLY A 168 -11.23 -7.10 -9.66
C GLY A 168 -10.04 -6.36 -9.07
N VAL A 169 -9.16 -5.82 -9.90
CA VAL A 169 -8.24 -4.74 -9.54
C VAL A 169 -8.74 -3.47 -10.19
N LEU A 170 -9.01 -2.46 -9.38
CA LEU A 170 -9.43 -1.14 -9.81
C LEU A 170 -8.26 -0.19 -9.57
N ASP A 171 -7.69 0.29 -10.67
CA ASP A 171 -6.70 1.35 -10.73
C ASP A 171 -7.10 2.31 -11.87
N HIS A 172 -6.15 2.86 -12.63
CA HIS A 172 -6.47 3.59 -13.86
C HIS A 172 -7.07 2.69 -14.96
N GLY A 173 -7.17 1.38 -14.76
CA GLY A 173 -8.02 0.45 -15.48
C GLY A 173 -8.90 -0.33 -14.50
N LEU A 174 -9.70 -1.24 -15.05
CA LEU A 174 -10.44 -2.20 -14.26
C LEU A 174 -10.17 -3.60 -14.81
N HIS A 175 -9.47 -4.41 -14.03
CA HIS A 175 -8.98 -5.73 -14.41
C HIS A 175 -9.76 -6.79 -13.65
N LEU A 176 -10.68 -7.48 -14.32
CA LEU A 176 -11.52 -8.52 -13.71
C LEU A 176 -10.93 -9.91 -13.98
N PHE A 177 -10.76 -10.69 -12.92
CA PHE A 177 -10.28 -12.06 -12.98
C PHE A 177 -11.40 -13.01 -12.55
N ALA A 178 -11.82 -13.90 -13.45
CA ALA A 178 -12.85 -14.90 -13.18
C ALA A 178 -12.30 -16.31 -13.36
N LYS A 179 -12.81 -17.27 -12.58
CA LYS A 179 -12.45 -18.68 -12.72
C LYS A 179 -13.49 -19.38 -13.60
N GLU A 180 -13.10 -19.74 -14.81
CA GLU A 180 -13.92 -20.50 -15.75
C GLU A 180 -13.26 -21.87 -16.01
N ASN A 181 -13.94 -22.98 -15.68
CA ASN A 181 -13.50 -24.34 -16.03
C ASN A 181 -12.02 -24.65 -15.67
N ARG A 182 -11.58 -24.27 -14.46
CA ARG A 182 -10.20 -24.41 -13.95
C ARG A 182 -9.15 -23.51 -14.63
N ARG A 183 -9.55 -22.62 -15.53
CA ARG A 183 -8.72 -21.54 -16.08
C ARG A 183 -9.12 -20.21 -15.45
N VAL A 184 -8.15 -19.34 -15.23
CA VAL A 184 -8.40 -17.96 -14.86
C VAL A 184 -8.46 -17.13 -16.16
N THR A 185 -9.56 -16.44 -16.38
CA THR A 185 -9.73 -15.47 -17.47
C THR A 185 -9.53 -14.07 -16.90
N ARG A 186 -8.86 -13.20 -17.67
CA ARG A 186 -8.71 -11.78 -17.35
C ARG A 186 -9.45 -10.97 -18.39
N GLN A 187 -10.27 -10.02 -17.94
CA GLN A 187 -10.97 -9.06 -18.77
C GLN A 187 -10.62 -7.65 -18.30
N ASP A 188 -10.20 -6.80 -19.24
CA ASP A 188 -9.75 -5.46 -18.96
C ASP A 188 -10.76 -4.44 -19.50
N TYR A 189 -11.18 -3.53 -18.64
CA TYR A 189 -12.11 -2.46 -18.95
C TYR A 189 -11.41 -1.11 -18.83
N SER A 190 -11.49 -0.32 -19.89
CA SER A 190 -11.22 1.11 -19.81
C SER A 190 -12.46 1.79 -19.25
N TRP A 191 -12.37 2.38 -18.07
CA TRP A 191 -13.50 3.02 -17.38
C TRP A 191 -13.35 4.54 -17.33
N GLN A 192 -14.45 5.25 -17.14
CA GLN A 192 -14.51 6.72 -16.98
C GLN A 192 -15.07 7.13 -15.64
N ARG A 193 -16.15 6.47 -15.20
CA ARG A 193 -16.82 6.77 -13.93
C ARG A 193 -17.42 5.50 -13.34
N LEU A 194 -17.33 5.35 -12.02
CA LEU A 194 -18.08 4.35 -11.27
C LEU A 194 -19.41 4.96 -10.86
N GLU A 195 -20.54 4.38 -11.27
CA GLU A 195 -21.85 4.82 -10.78
C GLU A 195 -22.14 4.23 -9.40
N LYS A 196 -21.84 2.94 -9.22
CA LYS A 196 -22.04 2.20 -7.97
C LYS A 196 -20.90 1.24 -7.73
N CYS A 197 -20.32 1.29 -6.55
CA CYS A 197 -19.24 0.44 -6.07
C CYS A 197 -19.26 0.38 -4.54
N ARG A 198 -20.27 -0.29 -3.98
CA ARG A 198 -20.37 -0.57 -2.54
C ARG A 198 -20.62 -2.05 -2.27
N PRO A 199 -20.11 -2.59 -1.15
CA PRO A 199 -20.47 -3.93 -0.71
C PRO A 199 -21.99 -4.12 -0.64
N GLY A 200 -22.48 -5.20 -1.25
CA GLY A 200 -23.90 -5.55 -1.34
C GLY A 200 -24.60 -5.05 -2.62
N GLU A 201 -23.99 -4.15 -3.38
CA GLU A 201 -24.57 -3.59 -4.61
C GLU A 201 -23.87 -4.15 -5.86
N GLU A 202 -24.58 -4.12 -6.99
CA GLU A 202 -24.00 -4.45 -8.29
C GLU A 202 -23.06 -3.34 -8.76
N LEU A 203 -21.83 -3.70 -9.15
CA LEU A 203 -20.85 -2.76 -9.71
C LEU A 203 -21.37 -2.23 -11.04
N GLU A 204 -21.65 -0.93 -11.09
CA GLU A 204 -22.07 -0.20 -12.29
C GLU A 204 -20.96 0.77 -12.70
N VAL A 205 -20.47 0.65 -13.94
CA VAL A 205 -19.36 1.44 -14.47
C VAL A 205 -19.69 2.01 -15.83
N ILE A 206 -19.32 3.27 -16.07
CA ILE A 206 -19.31 3.89 -17.40
C ILE A 206 -17.94 3.64 -18.02
N LEU A 207 -17.93 3.01 -19.19
CA LEU A 207 -16.73 2.64 -19.93
C LEU A 207 -16.19 3.81 -20.77
N GLY A 208 -14.97 3.65 -21.29
CA GLY A 208 -14.29 4.61 -22.16
C GLY A 208 -15.11 5.07 -23.39
N GLY A 209 -16.02 4.23 -23.87
CA GLY A 209 -16.93 4.53 -24.98
C GLY A 209 -18.26 5.18 -24.58
N GLY A 210 -18.49 5.45 -23.28
CA GLY A 210 -19.75 6.00 -22.75
C GLY A 210 -20.84 4.95 -22.47
N GLU A 211 -20.62 3.69 -22.88
CA GLU A 211 -21.49 2.56 -22.54
C GLU A 211 -21.41 2.23 -21.04
N SER A 212 -22.51 1.73 -20.47
CA SER A 212 -22.52 1.24 -19.09
C SER A 212 -22.33 -0.29 -19.06
N ALA A 213 -21.57 -0.76 -18.09
CA ALA A 213 -21.39 -2.19 -17.80
C ALA A 213 -21.76 -2.52 -16.36
N ARG A 214 -22.26 -3.74 -16.17
CA ARG A 214 -22.60 -4.32 -14.86
C ARG A 214 -21.78 -5.58 -14.66
N LEU A 215 -20.98 -5.61 -13.59
CA LEU A 215 -19.93 -6.63 -13.41
C LEU A 215 -20.16 -7.56 -12.22
N GLY A 216 -21.36 -7.50 -11.62
CA GLY A 216 -21.79 -8.34 -10.51
C GLY A 216 -21.73 -7.65 -9.14
N ALA A 217 -22.27 -8.32 -8.13
CA ALA A 217 -22.37 -7.79 -6.77
C ALA A 217 -21.01 -7.75 -6.07
N VAL A 218 -20.63 -6.56 -5.60
CA VAL A 218 -19.41 -6.35 -4.81
C VAL A 218 -19.65 -6.94 -3.41
N GLN A 219 -18.77 -7.84 -2.97
CA GLN A 219 -18.78 -8.39 -1.62
C GLN A 219 -17.92 -7.57 -0.67
N GLU A 220 -16.74 -7.15 -1.13
CA GLU A 220 -15.80 -6.36 -0.35
C GLU A 220 -15.03 -5.40 -1.26
N VAL A 221 -14.73 -4.21 -0.74
CA VAL A 221 -13.80 -3.24 -1.34
C VAL A 221 -12.58 -3.15 -0.43
N LEU A 222 -11.42 -3.55 -0.95
CA LEU A 222 -10.18 -3.57 -0.19
C LEU A 222 -9.23 -2.54 -0.77
N VAL A 223 -8.70 -1.64 0.05
CA VAL A 223 -7.59 -0.79 -0.41
C VAL A 223 -6.34 -1.67 -0.52
N ALA A 224 -5.64 -1.53 -1.63
CA ALA A 224 -4.38 -2.23 -1.87
C ALA A 224 -3.21 -1.24 -1.93
N GLU A 225 -3.44 -0.05 -2.47
CA GLU A 225 -2.48 1.07 -2.49
C GLU A 225 -3.20 2.40 -2.32
N THR A 226 -2.45 3.38 -1.81
CA THR A 226 -2.83 4.78 -1.73
C THR A 226 -1.67 5.64 -2.25
N PRO A 227 -1.91 6.90 -2.62
CA PRO A 227 -0.85 7.90 -2.72
C PRO A 227 0.00 7.92 -1.46
N ASN A 228 1.26 8.33 -1.61
CA ASN A 228 2.16 8.47 -0.47
C ASN A 228 1.61 9.54 0.50
N PRO A 229 1.31 9.18 1.76
CA PRO A 229 0.73 10.13 2.73
C PRO A 229 1.63 11.32 3.07
N LEU A 230 2.90 11.31 2.68
CA LEU A 230 3.81 12.43 2.88
C LEU A 230 3.62 13.57 1.86
N PHE A 231 2.99 13.29 0.71
CA PHE A 231 2.84 14.22 -0.41
C PHE A 231 1.38 14.43 -0.84
N GLY A 232 0.43 13.82 -0.11
CA GLY A 232 -1.01 13.95 -0.32
C GLY A 232 -1.62 15.15 0.38
#